data_AF-A0A850C1N5-F1
#
_entry.id   AF-A0A850C1N5-F1
#
_cell.length_a   1.000
_cell.length_b   1.000
_cell.length_c   1.000
_cell.angle_alpha   90.00
_cell.angle_beta   90.00
_cell.angle_gamma   90.00
#
_symmetry.space_group_name_H-M   'P 1'
#
loop_
_entity.id
_entity.type
_entity.pdbx_description
1 polymer ?
#
loop_
_entity_poly.entity_id
_entity_poly.type
_entity_poly.pdbx_seq_one_letter_code
_entity_poly.pdbx_strand_id
1 'polypeptide(L)'
;MRRVSRLVVPVNAAMQSQLRRQTADVDGFFDKLVRQAEAASGGSAAGDDEFLEGYRFLLRQVAKVRTISPLGWTGFTADLKGRMTNRFRVRRLVAEYPEILDEPIERPIVVTGMPRTATTLAHKILAFPEGNRAPLMWELQATDRADIDPKIRKRRINVARASARFGHFFSPVLPDIHPMEPESPEECVFALPHGRNQLVTFRMPGYRNWLDEHDFLADYEYYKTVL
;
A
#
# COMPACT_ATOMS: atom_id res chain seq x y z
N MET A 1 26.01 8.18 -6.43
CA MET A 1 24.68 8.17 -7.07
C MET A 1 23.80 9.28 -6.48
N ARG A 2 22.95 9.95 -7.25
CA ARG A 2 22.02 10.96 -6.68
C ARG A 2 20.86 10.26 -5.99
N ARG A 3 20.60 10.61 -4.73
CA ARG A 3 19.48 10.06 -3.96
C ARG A 3 18.12 10.51 -4.50
N VAL A 4 18.04 11.72 -5.06
CA VAL A 4 16.81 12.34 -5.55
C VAL A 4 17.02 12.99 -6.92
N SER A 5 15.96 12.99 -7.73
CA SER A 5 15.96 13.63 -9.05
C SER A 5 16.14 15.15 -8.98
N ARG A 6 16.74 15.75 -10.01
CA ARG A 6 16.87 17.21 -10.17
C ARG A 6 15.52 17.92 -10.20
N LEU A 7 14.47 17.23 -10.62
CA LEU A 7 13.13 17.80 -10.72
C LEU A 7 12.39 17.87 -9.38
N VAL A 8 12.89 17.22 -8.31
CA VAL A 8 12.22 17.22 -7.00
C VAL A 8 12.04 18.63 -6.45
N VAL A 9 13.06 19.48 -6.53
CA VAL A 9 13.00 20.86 -6.01
C VAL A 9 11.97 21.71 -6.74
N PRO A 10 12.01 21.86 -8.09
CA PRO A 10 11.02 22.68 -8.79
C PRO A 10 9.60 22.10 -8.69
N VAL A 11 9.43 20.77 -8.73
CA VAL A 11 8.11 20.12 -8.55
C VAL A 11 7.54 20.43 -7.16
N ASN A 12 8.37 20.29 -6.12
CA ASN A 12 7.93 20.63 -4.77
C ASN A 12 7.55 22.11 -4.64
N ALA A 13 8.29 23.03 -5.24
CA ALA A 13 7.98 24.46 -5.20
C ALA A 13 6.59 24.74 -5.82
N ALA A 14 6.31 24.16 -6.99
CA ALA A 14 5.04 24.34 -7.69
C ALA A 14 3.83 23.77 -6.92
N MET A 15 4.04 22.74 -6.10
CA MET A 15 2.97 22.02 -5.40
C MET A 15 2.76 22.46 -3.95
N GLN A 16 3.49 23.47 -3.46
CA GLN A 16 3.38 23.94 -2.05
C GLN A 16 1.97 24.39 -1.68
N SER A 17 1.27 25.10 -2.57
CA SER A 17 -0.09 25.60 -2.31
C SER A 17 -1.11 24.45 -2.20
N GLN A 18 -0.92 23.38 -2.97
CA GLN A 18 -1.74 22.17 -2.89
C GLN A 18 -1.56 21.49 -1.54
N LEU A 19 -0.30 21.28 -1.12
CA LEU A 19 0.01 20.68 0.18
C LEU A 19 -0.66 21.47 1.30
N ARG A 20 -0.45 22.79 1.37
CA ARG A 20 -1.04 23.65 2.42
C ARG A 20 -2.56 23.56 2.48
N ARG A 21 -3.23 23.52 1.32
CA ARG A 21 -4.69 23.41 1.26
C ARG A 21 -5.18 22.07 1.79
N GLN A 22 -4.52 20.98 1.39
CA GLN A 22 -4.89 19.62 1.79
C GLN A 22 -4.59 19.34 3.27
N THR A 23 -3.54 19.94 3.84
CA THR A 23 -3.24 19.80 5.27
C THR A 23 -4.05 20.73 6.17
N ALA A 24 -4.54 21.87 5.65
CA ALA A 24 -5.43 22.77 6.38
C ALA A 24 -6.81 22.15 6.67
N ASP A 25 -7.31 21.32 5.75
CA ASP A 25 -8.53 20.52 5.92
C ASP A 25 -8.23 19.05 5.60
N VAL A 26 -7.48 18.41 6.51
CA VAL A 26 -7.02 17.03 6.34
C VAL A 26 -8.17 16.03 6.31
N ASP A 27 -9.24 16.30 7.07
CA ASP A 27 -10.39 15.40 7.17
C ASP A 27 -11.28 15.50 5.94
N GLY A 28 -11.59 16.71 5.46
CA GLY A 28 -12.32 16.88 4.21
C GLY A 28 -11.52 16.36 3.00
N PHE A 29 -10.19 16.46 3.05
CA PHE A 29 -9.33 15.83 2.06
C PHE A 29 -9.35 14.29 2.15
N PHE A 30 -9.36 13.72 3.35
CA PHE A 30 -9.52 12.27 3.55
C PHE A 30 -10.84 11.77 2.95
N ASP A 31 -11.95 12.44 3.24
CA ASP A 31 -13.27 12.06 2.70
C ASP A 31 -13.29 12.10 1.16
N LYS A 32 -12.55 13.04 0.57
CA LYS A 32 -12.35 13.07 -0.89
C LYS A 32 -11.58 11.85 -1.38
N LEU A 33 -10.54 11.39 -0.67
CA LEU A 33 -9.79 10.19 -1.03
C LEU A 33 -10.66 8.93 -0.94
N VAL A 34 -11.52 8.83 0.08
CA VAL A 34 -12.49 7.72 0.22
C VAL A 34 -13.42 7.67 -0.98
N ARG A 35 -14.08 8.78 -1.34
CA ARG A 35 -14.97 8.84 -2.52
C ARG A 35 -14.24 8.47 -3.82
N GLN A 36 -12.99 8.89 -3.97
CA GLN A 36 -12.18 8.50 -5.13
C GLN A 36 -11.83 7.01 -5.14
N ALA A 37 -11.60 6.41 -3.97
CA ALA A 37 -11.33 4.99 -3.83
C ALA A 37 -12.57 4.14 -4.13
N GLU A 38 -13.76 4.53 -3.67
CA GLU A 38 -15.04 3.89 -4.03
C GLU A 38 -15.22 3.88 -5.55
N ALA A 39 -15.15 5.06 -6.18
CA ALA A 39 -15.30 5.19 -7.63
C ALA A 39 -14.28 4.36 -8.45
N ALA A 40 -13.05 4.20 -7.95
CA ALA A 40 -12.00 3.44 -8.63
C ALA A 40 -12.04 1.93 -8.37
N SER A 41 -12.67 1.49 -7.28
CA SER A 41 -12.73 0.08 -6.87
C SER A 41 -13.93 -0.66 -7.43
N GLY A 42 -15.01 0.07 -7.75
CA GLY A 42 -16.34 -0.48 -8.02
C GLY A 42 -17.05 -0.99 -6.76
N GLY A 43 -16.41 -0.92 -5.58
CA GLY A 43 -16.95 -1.29 -4.27
C GLY A 43 -17.29 -0.05 -3.43
N SER A 44 -17.54 -0.26 -2.14
CA SER A 44 -17.93 0.80 -1.20
C SER A 44 -17.16 0.74 0.12
N ALA A 45 -17.08 1.90 0.77
CA ALA A 45 -16.61 2.11 2.12
C ALA A 45 -17.59 1.62 3.21
N ALA A 46 -18.82 1.26 2.85
CA ALA A 46 -19.85 0.88 3.82
C ALA A 46 -19.40 -0.32 4.69
N GLY A 47 -19.43 -0.15 6.01
CA GLY A 47 -19.03 -1.18 6.99
C GLY A 47 -17.53 -1.33 7.19
N ASP A 48 -16.73 -0.32 6.81
CA ASP A 48 -15.27 -0.25 7.01
C ASP A 48 -14.87 0.86 8.00
N ASP A 49 -15.78 1.28 8.89
CA ASP A 49 -15.64 2.48 9.71
C ASP A 49 -14.37 2.48 10.57
N GLU A 50 -14.05 1.37 11.23
CA GLU A 50 -12.85 1.25 12.06
C GLU A 50 -11.56 1.36 11.23
N PHE A 51 -11.51 0.68 10.08
CA PHE A 51 -10.39 0.79 9.14
C PHE A 51 -10.21 2.23 8.64
N LEU A 52 -11.32 2.90 8.29
CA LEU A 52 -11.28 4.28 7.79
C LEU A 52 -10.86 5.27 8.87
N GLU A 53 -11.28 5.09 10.11
CA GLU A 53 -10.83 5.93 11.22
C GLU A 53 -9.33 5.72 11.52
N GLY A 54 -8.82 4.50 11.43
CA GLY A 54 -7.37 4.22 11.51
C GLY A 54 -6.57 4.92 10.40
N TYR A 55 -7.05 4.87 9.16
CA TYR A 55 -6.44 5.56 8.02
C TYR A 55 -6.55 7.09 8.10
N ARG A 56 -7.69 7.61 8.58
CA ARG A 56 -7.89 9.04 8.84
C ARG A 56 -6.90 9.51 9.91
N PHE A 57 -6.75 8.75 10.99
CA PHE A 57 -5.77 9.02 12.04
C PHE A 57 -4.34 9.02 11.48
N LEU A 58 -3.96 8.02 10.69
CA LEU A 58 -2.64 7.96 10.05
C LEU A 58 -2.38 9.19 9.17
N LEU A 59 -3.35 9.60 8.34
CA LEU A 59 -3.20 10.81 7.51
C LEU A 59 -3.03 12.08 8.35
N ARG A 60 -3.78 12.21 9.46
CA ARG A 60 -3.59 13.30 10.44
C ARG A 60 -2.19 13.29 11.05
N GLN A 61 -1.60 12.12 11.32
CA GLN A 61 -0.22 12.03 11.82
C GLN A 61 0.80 12.47 10.78
N VAL A 62 0.62 12.07 9.52
CA VAL A 62 1.47 12.51 8.40
C VAL A 62 1.36 14.02 8.17
N ALA A 63 0.16 14.61 8.29
CA ALA A 63 -0.06 16.04 8.13
C ALA A 63 0.69 16.90 9.18
N LYS A 64 1.02 16.31 10.35
CA LYS A 64 1.83 16.97 11.40
C LYS A 64 3.34 16.94 11.13
N VAL A 65 3.80 16.18 10.13
CA VAL A 65 5.22 16.02 9.81
C VAL A 65 5.75 17.29 9.13
N ARG A 66 6.46 18.13 9.88
CA ARG A 66 6.97 19.44 9.38
C ARG A 66 7.92 19.34 8.18
N THR A 67 8.58 18.20 8.00
CA THR A 67 9.55 17.96 6.91
C THR A 67 8.91 17.33 5.68
N ILE A 68 7.59 17.13 5.66
CA ILE A 68 6.95 16.52 4.50
C ILE A 68 7.02 17.44 3.29
N SER A 69 7.50 16.90 2.17
CA SER A 69 7.50 17.60 0.89
C SER A 69 6.18 17.41 0.15
N PRO A 70 5.75 18.34 -0.72
CA PRO A 70 4.54 18.16 -1.54
C PRO A 70 4.55 16.87 -2.37
N LEU A 71 5.70 16.49 -2.93
CA LEU A 71 5.85 15.22 -3.64
C LEU A 71 5.69 14.03 -2.69
N GLY A 72 6.27 14.10 -1.49
CA GLY A 72 6.12 13.08 -0.45
C GLY A 72 4.67 12.91 0.02
N TRP A 73 3.97 14.03 0.24
CA TRP A 73 2.53 14.04 0.55
C TRP A 73 1.70 13.45 -0.59
N THR A 74 2.02 13.80 -1.83
CA THR A 74 1.32 13.25 -3.01
C THR A 74 1.55 11.74 -3.14
N GLY A 75 2.77 11.28 -2.94
CA GLY A 75 3.09 9.84 -2.93
C GLY A 75 2.37 9.09 -1.82
N PHE A 76 2.41 9.62 -0.59
CA PHE A 76 1.74 9.02 0.56
C PHE A 76 0.22 8.94 0.37
N THR A 77 -0.41 10.03 -0.07
CA THR A 77 -1.88 10.08 -0.26
C THR A 77 -2.33 9.25 -1.46
N ALA A 78 -1.48 9.10 -2.48
CA ALA A 78 -1.73 8.16 -3.57
C ALA A 78 -1.66 6.70 -3.12
N ASP A 79 -0.69 6.33 -2.28
CA ASP A 79 -0.58 5.00 -1.68
C ASP A 79 -1.79 4.71 -0.77
N LEU A 80 -2.15 5.65 0.12
CA LEU A 80 -3.30 5.53 1.02
C LEU A 80 -4.60 5.29 0.23
N LYS A 81 -4.84 6.09 -0.83
CA LYS A 81 -5.99 5.90 -1.72
C LYS A 81 -5.93 4.56 -2.44
N GLY A 82 -4.75 4.14 -2.92
CA GLY A 82 -4.55 2.85 -3.59
C GLY A 82 -4.93 1.67 -2.69
N ARG A 83 -4.50 1.70 -1.42
CA ARG A 83 -4.84 0.70 -0.41
C ARG A 83 -6.34 0.66 -0.10
N MET A 84 -6.99 1.82 0.08
CA MET A 84 -8.46 1.88 0.24
C MET A 84 -9.18 1.33 -1.00
N THR A 85 -8.72 1.70 -2.20
CA THR A 85 -9.28 1.20 -3.46
C THR A 85 -9.17 -0.33 -3.52
N ASN A 86 -8.05 -0.90 -3.07
CA ASN A 86 -7.86 -2.34 -3.06
C ASN A 86 -8.75 -3.03 -2.03
N ARG A 87 -8.86 -2.49 -0.81
CA ARG A 87 -9.76 -3.01 0.22
C ARG A 87 -11.21 -3.05 -0.23
N PHE A 88 -11.72 -1.95 -0.79
CA PHE A 88 -13.09 -1.89 -1.30
C PHE A 88 -13.32 -2.86 -2.47
N ARG A 89 -12.30 -3.07 -3.32
CA ARG A 89 -12.35 -4.08 -4.39
C ARG A 89 -12.43 -5.49 -3.81
N VAL A 90 -11.60 -5.83 -2.82
CA VAL A 90 -11.59 -7.15 -2.18
C VAL A 90 -12.95 -7.43 -1.53
N ARG A 91 -13.51 -6.45 -0.81
CA ARG A 91 -14.85 -6.58 -0.23
C ARG A 91 -15.93 -6.83 -1.28
N ARG A 92 -15.89 -6.10 -2.40
CA ARG A 92 -16.79 -6.34 -3.54
C ARG A 92 -16.62 -7.75 -4.10
N LEU A 93 -15.38 -8.20 -4.29
CA LEU A 93 -15.09 -9.54 -4.81
C LEU A 93 -15.63 -10.63 -3.88
N VAL A 94 -15.44 -10.50 -2.56
CA VAL A 94 -16.01 -11.43 -1.57
C VAL A 94 -17.54 -11.42 -1.58
N ALA A 95 -18.16 -10.25 -1.78
CA ALA A 95 -19.62 -10.16 -1.89
C ALA A 95 -20.16 -10.79 -3.19
N GLU A 96 -19.41 -10.70 -4.30
CA GLU A 96 -19.76 -11.30 -5.59
C GLU A 96 -19.45 -12.81 -5.65
N TYR A 97 -18.42 -13.24 -4.93
CA TYR A 97 -17.83 -14.58 -4.92
C TYR A 97 -17.54 -15.02 -3.48
N PRO A 98 -18.58 -15.34 -2.68
CA PRO A 98 -18.41 -15.69 -1.27
C PRO A 98 -17.55 -16.95 -1.06
N GLU A 99 -17.45 -17.83 -2.06
CA GLU A 99 -16.60 -19.03 -2.05
C GLU A 99 -15.11 -18.73 -1.85
N ILE A 100 -14.65 -17.49 -2.10
CA ILE A 100 -13.29 -17.04 -1.78
C ILE A 100 -12.96 -17.29 -0.30
N LEU A 101 -13.94 -17.12 0.59
CA LEU A 101 -13.73 -17.30 2.03
C LEU A 101 -13.60 -18.77 2.45
N ASP A 102 -14.00 -19.70 1.59
CA ASP A 102 -13.92 -21.14 1.83
C ASP A 102 -12.57 -21.73 1.35
N GLU A 103 -11.77 -20.98 0.60
CA GLU A 103 -10.47 -21.43 0.12
C GLU A 103 -9.47 -21.62 1.30
N PRO A 104 -8.93 -22.83 1.52
CA PRO A 104 -8.04 -23.08 2.64
C PRO A 104 -6.61 -22.63 2.32
N ILE A 105 -6.02 -21.82 3.21
CA ILE A 105 -4.58 -21.54 3.24
C ILE A 105 -3.91 -22.50 4.21
N GLU A 106 -3.52 -23.68 3.72
CA GLU A 106 -2.92 -24.73 4.54
C GLU A 106 -1.41 -24.49 4.75
N ARG A 107 -0.99 -24.50 6.02
CA ARG A 107 0.43 -24.50 6.42
C ARG A 107 1.27 -23.38 5.75
N PRO A 108 0.85 -22.10 5.83
CA PRO A 108 1.59 -21.00 5.21
C PRO A 108 3.00 -20.86 5.82
N ILE A 109 3.98 -20.58 4.96
CA ILE A 109 5.35 -20.26 5.39
C ILE A 109 5.47 -18.75 5.55
N VAL A 110 5.69 -18.28 6.78
CA VAL A 110 5.86 -16.86 7.08
C VAL A 110 7.34 -16.57 7.35
N VAL A 111 7.95 -15.75 6.49
CA VAL A 111 9.31 -15.23 6.70
C VAL A 111 9.21 -13.93 7.49
N THR A 112 9.86 -13.88 8.65
CA THR A 112 9.89 -12.69 9.51
C THR A 112 11.29 -12.43 10.07
N GLY A 113 11.57 -11.19 10.43
CA GLY A 113 12.87 -10.75 10.92
C GLY A 113 13.01 -9.24 10.91
N MET A 114 14.14 -8.74 11.41
CA MET A 114 14.46 -7.32 11.30
C MET A 114 14.81 -6.96 9.85
N PRO A 115 14.63 -5.69 9.44
CA PRO A 115 15.17 -5.25 8.16
C PRO A 115 16.66 -5.55 8.05
N ARG A 116 17.11 -5.96 6.86
CA ARG A 116 18.52 -6.27 6.55
C ARG A 116 19.06 -7.58 7.15
N THR A 117 18.21 -8.53 7.53
CA THR A 117 18.62 -9.89 7.95
C THR A 117 18.37 -10.95 6.87
N ALA A 118 18.57 -10.58 5.59
CA ALA A 118 18.39 -11.45 4.43
C ALA A 118 16.99 -12.09 4.26
N THR A 119 15.94 -11.52 4.85
CA THR A 119 14.55 -11.98 4.70
C THR A 119 14.09 -11.98 3.24
N THR A 120 14.49 -10.99 2.45
CA THR A 120 14.19 -10.94 1.01
C THR A 120 14.79 -12.13 0.24
N LEU A 121 16.02 -12.55 0.59
CA LEU A 121 16.65 -13.72 -0.03
C LEU A 121 15.92 -15.00 0.37
N ALA A 122 15.64 -15.18 1.66
CA ALA A 122 14.88 -16.32 2.17
C ALA A 122 13.49 -16.41 1.52
N HIS A 123 12.77 -15.30 1.42
CA HIS A 123 11.46 -15.21 0.79
C HIS A 123 11.52 -15.67 -0.68
N LYS A 124 12.48 -15.17 -1.46
CA LYS A 124 12.64 -15.56 -2.88
C LYS A 124 13.02 -17.03 -3.07
N ILE A 125 13.89 -17.58 -2.22
CA ILE A 125 14.26 -19.00 -2.26
C ILE A 125 13.03 -19.87 -1.97
N LEU A 126 12.25 -19.52 -0.96
CA LEU A 126 11.05 -20.26 -0.58
C LEU A 126 9.93 -20.14 -1.62
N ALA A 127 9.84 -19.02 -2.33
CA ALA A 127 8.85 -18.80 -3.39
C ALA A 127 9.21 -19.46 -4.74
N PHE A 128 10.43 -19.96 -4.91
CA PHE A 128 10.92 -20.47 -6.19
C PHE A 128 10.34 -21.84 -6.63
N PRO A 129 10.16 -22.85 -5.75
CA PRO A 129 9.60 -24.14 -6.14
C PRO A 129 8.17 -24.01 -6.69
N GLU A 130 7.81 -24.77 -7.73
CA GLU A 130 6.50 -24.70 -8.41
C GLU A 130 5.28 -24.95 -7.49
N GLY A 131 5.47 -25.70 -6.40
CA GLY A 131 4.42 -25.97 -5.41
C GLY A 131 4.19 -24.82 -4.42
N ASN A 132 5.05 -23.80 -4.42
CA ASN A 132 4.94 -22.66 -3.53
C ASN A 132 4.48 -21.42 -4.30
N ARG A 133 3.69 -20.58 -3.62
CA ARG A 133 3.22 -19.31 -4.17
C ARG A 133 3.49 -18.20 -3.16
N ALA A 134 4.05 -17.11 -3.65
CA ALA A 134 4.13 -15.85 -2.93
C ALA A 134 3.33 -14.79 -3.71
N PRO A 135 2.64 -13.88 -3.02
CA PRO A 135 1.87 -12.84 -3.69
C PRO A 135 2.80 -11.87 -4.42
N LEU A 136 2.44 -11.53 -5.65
CA LEU A 136 3.21 -10.58 -6.46
C LEU A 136 2.86 -9.14 -6.06
N MET A 137 3.79 -8.20 -6.27
CA MET A 137 3.57 -6.77 -5.99
C MET A 137 2.24 -6.26 -6.57
N TRP A 138 1.96 -6.57 -7.84
CA TRP A 138 0.74 -6.11 -8.50
C TRP A 138 -0.54 -6.75 -7.91
N GLU A 139 -0.45 -7.98 -7.41
CA GLU A 139 -1.56 -8.71 -6.77
C GLU A 139 -1.90 -8.10 -5.40
N LEU A 140 -0.89 -7.67 -4.64
CA LEU A 140 -1.10 -6.97 -3.36
C LEU A 140 -1.66 -5.55 -3.54
N GLN A 141 -1.32 -4.88 -4.64
CA GLN A 141 -1.80 -3.52 -4.95
C GLN A 141 -3.17 -3.48 -5.63
N ALA A 142 -3.50 -4.53 -6.40
CA ALA A 142 -4.72 -4.61 -7.19
C ALA A 142 -5.27 -6.04 -7.23
N THR A 143 -5.60 -6.55 -6.05
CA THR A 143 -6.07 -7.91 -5.77
C THR A 143 -7.28 -8.27 -6.63
N ASP A 144 -7.25 -9.49 -7.14
CA ASP A 144 -8.35 -10.08 -7.89
C ASP A 144 -8.30 -11.61 -7.80
N ARG A 145 -9.35 -12.24 -8.31
CA ARG A 145 -9.39 -13.67 -8.52
C ARG A 145 -8.35 -14.11 -9.54
N ALA A 146 -7.87 -15.33 -9.42
CA ALA A 146 -6.85 -15.88 -10.29
C ALA A 146 -7.29 -15.96 -11.77
N ASP A 147 -8.60 -16.09 -12.02
CA ASP A 147 -9.24 -16.23 -13.33
C ASP A 147 -9.67 -14.88 -13.97
N ILE A 148 -9.22 -13.75 -13.42
CA ILE A 148 -9.49 -12.41 -13.98
C ILE A 148 -9.13 -12.33 -15.48
N ASP A 149 -9.94 -11.59 -16.24
CA ASP A 149 -9.69 -11.32 -17.66
C ASP A 149 -8.22 -10.90 -17.94
N PRO A 150 -7.53 -11.54 -18.90
CA PRO A 150 -6.12 -11.25 -19.19
C PRO A 150 -5.82 -9.80 -19.57
N LYS A 151 -6.77 -9.09 -20.20
CA LYS A 151 -6.58 -7.65 -20.53
C LYS A 151 -6.64 -6.80 -19.26
N ILE A 152 -7.55 -7.13 -18.34
CA ILE A 152 -7.61 -6.46 -17.03
C ILE A 152 -6.33 -6.75 -16.23
N ARG A 153 -5.88 -8.01 -16.19
CA ARG A 153 -4.60 -8.42 -15.57
C ARG A 153 -3.43 -7.58 -16.09
N LYS A 154 -3.27 -7.52 -17.42
CA LYS A 154 -2.22 -6.73 -18.08
C LYS A 154 -2.32 -5.24 -17.75
N ARG A 155 -3.53 -4.68 -17.67
CA ARG A 155 -3.74 -3.28 -17.28
C ARG A 155 -3.27 -3.02 -15.85
N ARG A 156 -3.57 -3.91 -14.90
CA ARG A 156 -3.15 -3.77 -13.49
C ARG A 156 -1.65 -3.86 -13.33
N ILE A 157 -1.01 -4.83 -13.99
CA ILE A 157 0.45 -4.95 -14.03
C ILE A 157 1.08 -3.67 -14.59
N ASN A 158 0.51 -3.08 -15.65
CA ASN A 158 1.01 -1.82 -16.21
C ASN A 158 0.86 -0.63 -15.25
N VAL A 159 -0.21 -0.57 -14.46
CA VAL A 159 -0.39 0.47 -13.43
C VAL A 159 0.67 0.32 -12.34
N ALA A 160 0.89 -0.90 -11.83
CA ALA A 160 1.96 -1.17 -10.86
C ALA A 160 3.33 -0.80 -11.42
N ARG A 161 3.61 -1.14 -12.69
CA ARG A 161 4.84 -0.77 -13.40
C ARG A 161 5.04 0.73 -13.50
N ALA A 162 3.98 1.47 -13.82
CA ALA A 162 4.03 2.94 -13.88
C ALA A 162 4.31 3.55 -12.50
N SER A 163 3.69 3.02 -11.44
CA SER A 163 3.94 3.44 -10.06
C SER A 163 5.39 3.21 -9.64
N ALA A 164 5.94 2.03 -9.89
CA ALA A 164 7.34 1.71 -9.61
C ALA A 164 8.30 2.65 -10.37
N ARG A 165 8.07 2.86 -11.68
CA ARG A 165 8.85 3.79 -12.51
C ARG A 165 8.80 5.23 -11.99
N PHE A 166 7.63 5.69 -11.54
CA PHE A 166 7.48 7.00 -10.94
C PHE A 166 8.35 7.13 -9.69
N GLY A 167 8.32 6.13 -8.80
CA GLY A 167 9.18 6.05 -7.61
C GLY A 167 10.67 6.10 -7.98
N HIS A 168 11.10 5.25 -8.93
CA HIS A 168 12.49 5.19 -9.39
C HIS A 168 12.95 6.51 -10.03
N PHE A 169 12.07 7.19 -10.77
CA PHE A 169 12.39 8.46 -11.39
C PHE A 169 12.71 9.54 -10.35
N PHE A 170 11.90 9.66 -9.29
CA PHE A 170 12.11 10.68 -8.26
C PHE A 170 13.14 10.28 -7.20
N SER A 171 13.32 8.98 -6.96
CA SER A 171 14.33 8.41 -6.08
C SER A 171 15.18 7.38 -6.83
N PRO A 172 16.22 7.81 -7.59
CA PRO A 172 17.05 6.89 -8.39
C PRO A 172 17.82 5.85 -7.58
N VAL A 173 17.99 6.05 -6.27
CA VAL A 173 18.63 5.08 -5.36
C VAL A 173 17.66 3.97 -4.90
N LEU A 174 16.36 4.12 -5.14
CA LEU A 174 15.35 3.18 -4.65
C LEU A 174 15.55 1.75 -5.17
N PRO A 175 15.88 1.51 -6.46
CA PRO A 175 16.14 0.16 -6.97
C PRO A 175 17.29 -0.56 -6.25
N ASP A 176 18.29 0.16 -5.75
CA ASP A 176 19.43 -0.42 -5.00
C ASP A 176 19.02 -0.86 -3.58
N ILE A 177 17.96 -0.24 -3.04
CA ILE A 177 17.46 -0.50 -1.68
C ILE A 177 16.37 -1.56 -1.72
N HIS A 178 15.39 -1.36 -2.60
CA HIS A 178 14.20 -2.19 -2.79
C HIS A 178 13.82 -2.18 -4.28
N PRO A 179 14.25 -3.18 -5.07
CA PRO A 179 13.84 -3.31 -6.45
C PRO A 179 12.35 -3.68 -6.47
N MET A 180 11.50 -2.70 -6.80
CA MET A 180 10.06 -2.90 -6.93
C MET A 180 9.73 -3.32 -8.37
N GLU A 181 9.45 -4.60 -8.54
CA GLU A 181 9.05 -5.17 -9.84
C GLU A 181 7.62 -5.70 -9.73
N PRO A 182 6.70 -5.30 -10.62
CA PRO A 182 5.27 -5.65 -10.50
C PRO A 182 5.01 -7.14 -10.32
N GLU A 183 5.79 -7.97 -11.01
CA GLU A 183 5.61 -9.42 -11.10
C GLU A 183 6.62 -10.18 -10.23
N SER A 184 7.26 -9.51 -9.27
CA SER A 184 8.11 -10.18 -8.26
C SER A 184 7.34 -10.42 -6.96
N PRO A 185 7.66 -11.50 -6.22
CA PRO A 185 7.16 -11.72 -4.86
C PRO A 185 7.43 -10.51 -3.95
N GLU A 186 6.43 -10.09 -3.18
CA GLU A 186 6.53 -8.93 -2.29
C GLU A 186 6.06 -9.17 -0.86
N GLU A 187 6.49 -8.27 0.02
CA GLU A 187 6.20 -8.32 1.45
C GLU A 187 4.72 -7.97 1.76
N CYS A 188 4.17 -8.55 2.83
CA CYS A 188 2.80 -8.33 3.30
C CYS A 188 2.46 -6.85 3.56
N VAL A 189 3.47 -6.00 3.80
CA VAL A 189 3.33 -4.55 4.02
C VAL A 189 2.66 -3.81 2.85
N PHE A 190 2.61 -4.40 1.66
CA PHE A 190 1.88 -3.83 0.51
C PHE A 190 0.36 -3.98 0.62
N ALA A 191 -0.13 -4.96 1.38
CA ALA A 191 -1.57 -5.19 1.59
C ALA A 191 -2.04 -4.89 3.01
N LEU A 192 -1.20 -5.09 4.04
CA LEU A 192 -1.57 -4.80 5.42
C LEU A 192 -1.99 -3.32 5.59
N PRO A 193 -3.13 -3.03 6.22
CA PRO A 193 -3.59 -1.67 6.44
C PRO A 193 -2.61 -0.84 7.29
N HIS A 194 -2.25 -1.37 8.45
CA HIS A 194 -1.41 -0.69 9.43
C HIS A 194 -0.12 -1.46 9.66
N GLY A 195 0.93 -0.74 10.01
CA GLY A 195 2.23 -1.38 10.23
C GLY A 195 3.36 -0.40 10.45
N ARG A 196 4.46 -0.94 10.95
CA ARG A 196 5.69 -0.17 11.24
C ARG A 196 6.37 0.32 9.97
N ASN A 197 5.99 -0.18 8.79
CA ASN A 197 6.47 0.29 7.51
C ASN A 197 6.20 1.80 7.31
N GLN A 198 5.11 2.36 7.81
CA GLN A 198 4.86 3.80 7.69
C GLN A 198 5.89 4.66 8.45
N LEU A 199 6.49 4.11 9.50
CA LEU A 199 7.49 4.78 10.33
C LEU A 199 8.89 4.80 9.70
N VAL A 200 9.13 4.02 8.63
CA VAL A 200 10.40 4.09 7.89
C VAL A 200 10.51 5.35 7.03
N THR A 201 9.36 5.95 6.71
CA THR A 201 9.24 7.12 5.84
C THR A 201 9.15 8.43 6.62
N PHE A 202 8.38 8.43 7.73
CA PHE A 202 8.13 9.63 8.51
C PHE A 202 8.25 9.38 10.01
N ARG A 203 8.79 10.36 10.75
CA ARG A 203 8.77 10.34 12.21
C ARG A 203 7.39 10.77 12.70
N MET A 204 6.58 9.79 13.12
CA MET A 204 5.21 10.00 13.62
C MET A 204 5.04 9.40 15.02
N PRO A 205 5.43 10.12 16.10
CA PRO A 205 5.35 9.59 17.47
C PRO A 205 3.93 9.17 17.87
N GLY A 206 2.91 9.93 17.46
CA GLY A 206 1.52 9.58 17.75
C GLY A 206 1.07 8.30 17.05
N TYR A 207 1.46 8.08 15.79
CA TYR A 207 1.19 6.82 15.10
C TYR A 207 1.97 5.66 15.72
N ARG A 208 3.21 5.91 16.16
CA ARG A 208 4.01 4.91 16.84
C ARG A 208 3.34 4.42 18.13
N ASN A 209 2.90 5.35 18.99
CA ASN A 209 2.25 4.99 20.24
C ASN A 209 0.94 4.23 19.98
N TRP A 210 0.14 4.68 19.01
CA TRP A 210 -1.07 3.97 18.60
C TRP A 210 -0.77 2.54 18.11
N LEU A 211 0.28 2.34 17.30
CA LEU A 211 0.71 1.00 16.85
C LEU A 211 1.18 0.08 17.99
N ASP A 212 1.65 0.63 19.10
CA ASP A 212 2.07 -0.18 20.26
C ASP A 212 0.85 -0.75 21.03
N GLU A 213 -0.36 -0.20 20.79
CA GLU A 213 -1.64 -0.63 21.40
C GLU A 213 -2.61 -1.28 20.38
N HIS A 214 -2.33 -1.19 19.07
CA HIS A 214 -3.20 -1.67 18.00
C HIS A 214 -3.26 -3.21 17.96
N ASP A 215 -4.47 -3.76 17.92
CA ASP A 215 -4.71 -5.18 17.65
C ASP A 215 -4.66 -5.43 16.13
N PHE A 216 -3.71 -6.26 15.70
CA PHE A 216 -3.52 -6.58 14.30
C PHE A 216 -4.40 -7.74 13.80
N LEU A 217 -5.25 -8.34 14.64
CA LEU A 217 -6.09 -9.47 14.23
C LEU A 217 -6.90 -9.15 12.96
N ALA A 218 -7.65 -8.05 12.97
CA ALA A 218 -8.45 -7.63 11.81
C ALA A 218 -7.60 -7.31 10.56
N ASP A 219 -6.39 -6.79 10.75
CA ASP A 219 -5.46 -6.51 9.65
C ASP A 219 -4.96 -7.81 9.00
N TYR A 220 -4.64 -8.83 9.80
CA TYR A 220 -4.21 -10.15 9.31
C TYR A 220 -5.36 -10.98 8.77
N GLU A 221 -6.58 -10.87 9.32
CA GLU A 221 -7.78 -11.46 8.73
C GLU A 221 -8.06 -10.89 7.35
N TYR A 222 -7.98 -9.57 7.20
CA TYR A 222 -8.06 -8.94 5.88
C TYR A 222 -6.92 -9.42 4.96
N TYR A 223 -5.69 -9.51 5.46
CA TYR A 223 -4.57 -10.01 4.66
C TYR A 223 -4.79 -11.46 4.21
N LYS A 224 -5.37 -12.32 5.06
CA LYS A 224 -5.77 -13.68 4.68
C LYS A 224 -6.77 -13.67 3.53
N THR A 225 -7.76 -12.77 3.55
CA THR A 225 -8.73 -12.62 2.44
C THR A 225 -8.11 -12.08 1.14
N VAL A 226 -6.97 -11.37 1.23
CA VAL A 226 -6.23 -10.87 0.06
C VAL A 226 -5.44 -11.97 -0.65
N LEU A 227 -4.96 -12.96 0.10
CA LEU A 227 -4.14 -14.07 -0.39
C LEU A 227 -4.97 -15.09 -1.17
#